data_AF-A0A1M4U872-F1
#
_entry.id   AF-A0A1M4U872-F1
#
_cell.length_a   1.000
_cell.length_b   1.000
_cell.length_c   1.000
_cell.angle_alpha   90.00
_cell.angle_beta   90.00
_cell.angle_gamma   90.00
#
_symmetry.space_group_name_H-M   'P 1'
#
loop_
_entity.id
_entity.type
_entity.pdbx_description
1 polymer ?
#
loop_
_entity_poly.entity_id
_entity_poly.type
_entity_poly.pdbx_seq_one_letter_code
_entity_poly.pdbx_strand_id
1 'polypeptide(L)'
;MKTMINITASNCSVNFILVPIEISKRNVDNVFAHYSRRTLEETYEKARKKPTYCYNSVLKKHGDKYSKFFKQPLGHFIKHLKEQGNLDYKLYLNKYGDEKYCSYCINSYLKDKGLYCYYSEGQVKYVGRCKTSFKSRINGDYGSITSYNCLLDGQATNCHLNSIINSTASEIFLGIHEMSEKSSEEIEQLERTILSNKRFEWNIQLQKESKAANMVFLQ
;
A
#
# COMPACT_ATOMS: atom_id res chain seq x y z
N MET A 1 -26.63 16.71 5.53
CA MET A 1 -25.67 17.76 5.11
C MET A 1 -24.34 17.06 4.79
N LYS A 2 -23.75 17.26 3.61
CA LYS A 2 -22.46 16.61 3.27
C LYS A 2 -21.33 17.40 3.94
N THR A 3 -20.50 16.73 4.73
CA THR A 3 -19.30 17.36 5.30
C THR A 3 -18.26 17.49 4.20
N MET A 4 -17.73 18.70 4.01
CA MET A 4 -16.71 19.00 3.03
C MET A 4 -15.46 19.51 3.72
N ILE A 5 -14.31 19.14 3.18
CA ILE A 5 -13.02 19.70 3.56
C ILE A 5 -12.35 20.28 2.33
N ASN A 6 -11.47 21.24 2.54
CA ASN A 6 -10.70 21.86 1.48
C ASN A 6 -9.21 21.59 1.65
N ILE A 7 -8.54 21.27 0.53
CA ILE A 7 -7.10 21.32 0.45
C ILE A 7 -6.73 22.48 -0.46
N THR A 8 -6.08 23.49 0.10
CA THR A 8 -5.49 24.59 -0.66
C THR A 8 -4.02 24.30 -0.94
N ALA A 9 -3.60 24.41 -2.19
CA ALA A 9 -2.23 24.21 -2.66
C ALA A 9 -1.87 25.27 -3.72
N SER A 10 -0.91 26.14 -3.42
CA SER A 10 -0.61 27.34 -4.22
C SER A 10 -1.90 28.16 -4.53
N ASN A 11 -2.31 28.18 -5.80
CA ASN A 11 -3.49 28.88 -6.32
C ASN A 11 -4.66 27.94 -6.64
N CYS A 12 -4.57 26.68 -6.21
CA CYS A 12 -5.60 25.67 -6.43
C CYS A 12 -6.27 25.31 -5.10
N SER A 13 -7.59 25.21 -5.13
CA SER A 13 -8.42 24.86 -3.99
C SER A 13 -9.28 23.67 -4.38
N VAL A 14 -9.09 22.54 -3.70
CA VAL A 14 -9.74 21.27 -4.03
C VAL A 14 -10.65 20.86 -2.89
N ASN A 15 -11.94 20.76 -3.19
CA ASN A 15 -12.96 20.34 -2.23
C ASN A 15 -13.13 18.82 -2.26
N PHE A 16 -13.10 18.21 -1.08
CA PHE A 16 -13.37 16.80 -0.88
C PHE A 16 -14.65 16.63 -0.06
N ILE A 17 -15.52 15.75 -0.54
CA ILE A 17 -16.70 15.30 0.21
C ILE A 17 -16.26 14.14 1.09
N LEU A 18 -16.45 14.26 2.41
CA LEU A 18 -16.16 13.17 3.33
C LEU A 18 -17.24 12.10 3.26
N VAL A 19 -16.81 10.86 3.08
CA VAL A 19 -17.65 9.66 3.12
C VAL A 19 -17.11 8.72 4.21
N PRO A 20 -18.01 8.03 4.93
CA PRO A 20 -17.60 7.09 5.96
C PRO A 20 -16.88 5.89 5.34
N ILE A 21 -15.93 5.34 6.08
CA ILE A 21 -15.34 4.05 5.80
C ILE A 21 -15.95 3.02 6.75
N GLU A 22 -16.44 1.92 6.19
CA GLU A 22 -17.00 0.82 6.96
C GLU A 22 -15.96 -0.28 7.14
N ILE A 23 -15.48 -0.45 8.37
CA ILE A 23 -14.49 -1.47 8.72
C ILE A 23 -15.22 -2.74 9.14
N SER A 24 -15.06 -3.80 8.36
CA SER A 24 -15.73 -5.09 8.58
C SER A 24 -14.87 -6.08 9.40
N LYS A 25 -13.55 -5.90 9.40
CA LYS A 25 -12.62 -6.76 10.14
C LYS A 25 -11.37 -5.98 10.55
N ARG A 26 -10.82 -6.28 11.73
CA ARG A 26 -9.53 -5.74 12.21
C ARG A 26 -8.60 -6.86 12.66
N ASN A 27 -7.32 -6.53 12.82
CA ASN A 27 -6.29 -7.38 13.40
C ASN A 27 -6.07 -8.70 12.66
N VAL A 28 -6.20 -8.68 11.33
CA VAL A 28 -5.84 -9.82 10.49
C VAL A 28 -4.32 -9.87 10.36
N ASP A 29 -3.71 -10.96 10.79
CA ASP A 29 -2.27 -11.16 10.66
C ASP A 29 -1.94 -12.27 9.66
N ASN A 30 -0.65 -12.45 9.39
CA ASN A 30 -0.12 -13.55 8.57
C ASN A 30 -0.77 -13.67 7.17
N VAL A 31 -1.26 -12.57 6.60
CA VAL A 31 -1.99 -12.59 5.31
C VAL A 31 -1.13 -13.17 4.17
N PHE A 32 0.18 -12.95 4.20
CA PHE A 32 1.14 -13.56 3.27
C PHE A 32 1.09 -15.09 3.24
N ALA A 33 0.68 -15.74 4.34
CA ALA A 33 0.68 -17.19 4.47
C ALA A 33 -0.28 -17.84 3.46
N HIS A 34 -1.32 -17.13 3.04
CA HIS A 34 -2.29 -17.62 2.05
C HIS A 34 -1.79 -17.53 0.60
N TYR A 35 -0.54 -17.13 0.36
CA TYR A 35 0.00 -17.06 -0.99
C TYR A 35 0.39 -18.46 -1.51
N SER A 36 -0.40 -18.95 -2.47
CA SER A 36 -0.23 -20.29 -3.06
C SER A 36 0.00 -20.30 -4.57
N ARG A 37 0.07 -19.14 -5.22
CA ARG A 37 0.21 -19.05 -6.68
C ARG A 37 1.60 -19.46 -7.21
N ARG A 38 2.61 -19.47 -6.34
CA ARG A 38 3.96 -19.94 -6.67
C ARG A 38 4.59 -20.68 -5.51
N THR A 39 5.47 -21.62 -5.84
CA THR A 39 6.34 -22.31 -4.88
C THR A 39 7.63 -21.52 -4.60
N LEU A 40 8.39 -21.96 -3.60
CA LEU A 40 9.74 -21.43 -3.36
C LEU A 40 10.67 -21.68 -4.56
N GLU A 41 10.58 -22.87 -5.17
CA GLU A 41 11.39 -23.24 -6.34
C GLU A 41 11.13 -22.33 -7.54
N GLU A 42 9.86 -22.14 -7.92
CA GLU A 42 9.49 -21.27 -9.05
C GLU A 42 9.96 -19.83 -8.83
N THR A 43 9.91 -19.36 -7.57
CA THR A 43 10.41 -18.05 -7.18
C THR A 43 11.93 -17.94 -7.39
N TYR A 44 12.68 -18.97 -6.99
CA TYR A 44 14.13 -19.03 -7.14
C TYR A 44 14.56 -19.23 -8.58
N GLU A 45 13.89 -20.07 -9.35
CA GLU A 45 14.15 -20.23 -10.79
C GLU A 45 13.96 -18.91 -11.54
N LYS A 46 12.89 -18.18 -11.24
CA LYS A 46 12.67 -16.84 -11.81
C LYS A 46 13.82 -15.89 -11.44
N ALA A 47 14.31 -15.96 -10.20
CA ALA A 47 15.44 -15.15 -9.72
C ALA A 47 16.78 -15.53 -10.38
N ARG A 48 16.99 -16.81 -10.73
CA ARG A 48 18.13 -17.28 -11.53
C ARG A 48 18.05 -16.75 -12.96
N LYS A 49 16.88 -16.87 -13.60
CA LYS A 49 16.64 -16.45 -14.99
C LYS A 49 16.65 -14.93 -15.17
N LYS A 50 16.27 -14.16 -14.15
CA LYS A 50 16.18 -12.69 -14.20
C LYS A 50 16.96 -12.06 -13.03
N PRO A 51 18.23 -11.67 -13.23
CA PRO A 51 19.06 -11.07 -12.18
C PRO A 51 18.50 -9.78 -11.56
N THR A 52 17.67 -9.05 -12.31
CA THR A 52 16.98 -7.83 -11.84
C THR A 52 15.73 -8.10 -11.00
N TYR A 53 15.33 -9.37 -10.85
CA TYR A 53 14.20 -9.74 -10.01
C TYR A 53 14.56 -9.58 -8.52
N CYS A 54 13.69 -8.99 -7.72
CA CYS A 54 14.02 -8.63 -6.33
C CYS A 54 14.40 -9.82 -5.44
N TYR A 55 13.95 -11.04 -5.74
CA TYR A 55 14.35 -12.25 -5.01
C TYR A 55 15.75 -12.75 -5.35
N ASN A 56 16.46 -12.13 -6.30
CA ASN A 56 17.85 -12.50 -6.60
C ASN A 56 18.77 -12.31 -5.39
N SER A 57 18.56 -11.27 -4.58
CA SER A 57 19.30 -11.04 -3.34
C SER A 57 19.03 -12.13 -2.30
N VAL A 58 17.77 -12.56 -2.17
CA VAL A 58 17.35 -13.64 -1.28
C VAL A 58 18.00 -14.96 -1.70
N LEU A 59 17.96 -15.27 -2.99
CA LEU A 59 18.60 -16.46 -3.55
C LEU A 59 20.12 -16.45 -3.32
N LYS A 60 20.80 -15.32 -3.57
CA LYS A 60 22.25 -15.20 -3.32
C LYS A 60 22.60 -15.44 -1.84
N LYS A 61 21.75 -14.98 -0.93
CA LYS A 61 21.97 -15.15 0.51
C LYS A 61 21.72 -16.57 0.99
N HIS A 62 20.70 -17.26 0.47
CA HIS A 62 20.30 -18.57 0.97
C HIS A 62 20.85 -19.75 0.16
N GLY A 63 21.19 -19.55 -1.12
CA GLY A 63 21.49 -20.65 -2.03
C GLY A 63 20.41 -21.72 -1.97
N ASP A 64 20.83 -22.96 -1.71
CA ASP A 64 19.95 -24.13 -1.59
C ASP A 64 19.66 -24.53 -0.13
N LYS A 65 19.92 -23.64 0.86
CA LYS A 65 19.65 -23.86 2.30
C LYS A 65 18.24 -24.41 2.57
N TYR A 66 17.27 -23.99 1.77
CA TYR A 66 15.85 -24.34 1.91
C TYR A 66 15.34 -25.30 0.83
N SER A 67 16.22 -26.08 0.20
CA SER A 67 15.88 -27.04 -0.87
C SER A 67 14.77 -28.01 -0.48
N LYS A 68 14.73 -28.48 0.78
CA LYS A 68 13.65 -29.34 1.28
C LYS A 68 12.24 -28.72 1.23
N PHE A 69 12.14 -27.40 1.10
CA PHE A 69 10.87 -26.66 1.00
C PHE A 69 10.53 -26.22 -0.42
N PHE A 70 11.33 -26.57 -1.44
CA PHE A 70 11.19 -26.07 -2.81
C PHE A 70 9.79 -26.28 -3.41
N LYS A 71 9.16 -27.42 -3.14
CA LYS A 71 7.80 -27.73 -3.63
C LYS A 71 6.68 -27.09 -2.81
N GLN A 72 6.97 -26.46 -1.68
CA GLN A 72 5.95 -25.81 -0.87
C GLN A 72 5.49 -24.50 -1.49
N PRO A 73 4.20 -24.14 -1.34
CA PRO A 73 3.72 -22.80 -1.58
C PRO A 73 4.57 -21.76 -0.84
N LEU A 74 4.95 -20.68 -1.53
CA LEU A 74 5.83 -19.66 -0.97
C LEU A 74 5.26 -19.08 0.34
N GLY A 75 3.95 -18.82 0.42
CA GLY A 75 3.31 -18.32 1.64
C GLY A 75 3.44 -19.29 2.82
N HIS A 76 3.26 -20.60 2.58
CA HIS A 76 3.40 -21.63 3.61
C HIS A 76 4.84 -21.72 4.12
N PHE A 77 5.81 -21.68 3.21
CA PHE A 77 7.23 -21.68 3.57
C PHE A 77 7.61 -20.46 4.43
N ILE A 78 7.16 -19.26 4.06
CA ILE A 78 7.42 -18.04 4.85
C ILE A 78 6.79 -18.16 6.24
N LYS A 79 5.55 -18.68 6.33
CA LYS A 79 4.86 -18.90 7.61
C LYS A 79 5.63 -19.88 8.49
N HIS A 80 6.11 -20.99 7.91
CA HIS A 80 6.92 -21.97 8.61
C HIS A 80 8.19 -21.33 9.20
N LEU A 81 8.92 -20.52 8.43
CA LEU A 81 10.10 -19.81 8.96
C LEU A 81 9.74 -18.89 10.15
N LYS A 82 8.64 -18.14 10.04
CA LYS A 82 8.17 -17.26 11.12
C LYS A 82 7.82 -18.03 12.38
N GLU A 83 7.10 -19.15 12.25
CA GLU A 83 6.70 -20.01 13.38
C GLU A 83 7.90 -20.66 14.08
N GLN A 84 9.01 -20.87 13.36
CA GLN A 84 10.28 -21.34 13.93
C GLN A 84 11.15 -20.21 14.50
N GLY A 85 10.67 -18.96 14.53
CA GLY A 85 11.45 -17.80 14.96
C GLY A 85 12.61 -17.42 14.03
N ASN A 86 12.65 -17.97 12.81
CA ASN A 86 13.73 -17.74 11.86
C ASN A 86 13.50 -16.44 11.08
N LEU A 87 14.29 -15.42 11.37
CA LEU A 87 14.19 -14.07 10.79
C LEU A 87 14.36 -13.99 9.27
N ASP A 88 14.85 -15.04 8.60
CA ASP A 88 14.95 -15.08 7.13
C ASP A 88 13.59 -14.89 6.45
N TYR A 89 12.46 -15.19 7.13
CA TYR A 89 11.12 -14.98 6.59
C TYR A 89 10.88 -13.54 6.13
N LYS A 90 11.47 -12.55 6.82
CA LYS A 90 11.34 -11.12 6.50
C LYS A 90 11.95 -10.76 5.15
N LEU A 91 12.89 -11.55 4.65
CA LEU A 91 13.53 -11.32 3.35
C LEU A 91 12.58 -11.59 2.18
N TYR A 92 11.48 -12.31 2.42
CA TYR A 92 10.48 -12.64 1.40
C TYR A 92 9.27 -11.69 1.43
N LEU A 93 9.23 -10.76 2.37
CA LEU A 93 8.14 -9.82 2.55
C LEU A 93 8.63 -8.40 2.23
N ASN A 94 7.71 -7.54 1.79
CA ASN A 94 8.03 -6.12 1.80
C ASN A 94 8.05 -5.58 3.23
N LYS A 95 8.53 -4.34 3.41
CA LYS A 95 8.69 -3.69 4.72
C LYS A 95 7.44 -3.75 5.62
N TYR A 96 6.25 -3.72 5.02
CA TYR A 96 4.97 -3.72 5.72
C TYR A 96 4.21 -5.03 5.54
N GLY A 97 4.85 -6.10 5.05
CA GLY A 97 4.23 -7.36 4.67
C GLY A 97 3.90 -8.31 5.84
N ASP A 98 4.34 -7.98 7.05
CA ASP A 98 4.06 -8.74 8.27
C ASP A 98 3.39 -7.88 9.36
N GLU A 99 2.53 -6.96 8.93
CA GLU A 99 1.74 -6.12 9.84
C GLU A 99 0.38 -6.77 10.16
N LYS A 100 -0.38 -6.13 11.06
CA LYS A 100 -1.80 -6.42 11.22
C LYS A 100 -2.62 -5.53 10.30
N TYR A 101 -3.63 -6.11 9.69
CA TYR A 101 -4.46 -5.48 8.66
C TYR A 101 -5.93 -5.48 9.06
N CYS A 102 -6.70 -4.66 8.35
CA CYS A 102 -8.15 -4.59 8.44
C CYS A 102 -8.78 -4.83 7.07
N SER A 103 -10.09 -5.07 7.06
CA SER A 103 -10.91 -5.04 5.85
C SER A 103 -11.90 -3.90 5.96
N TYR A 104 -12.02 -3.09 4.92
CA TYR A 104 -12.94 -1.97 4.89
C TYR A 104 -13.41 -1.62 3.48
N CYS A 105 -14.50 -0.88 3.41
CA CYS A 105 -15.04 -0.37 2.16
C CYS A 105 -15.66 1.02 2.30
N ILE A 106 -15.83 1.69 1.17
CA ILE A 106 -16.80 2.77 0.98
C ILE A 106 -18.01 2.23 0.20
N ASN A 107 -19.16 2.88 0.35
CA ASN A 107 -20.41 2.49 -0.33
C ASN A 107 -20.94 3.54 -1.33
N SER A 108 -20.30 4.71 -1.39
CA SER A 108 -20.62 5.80 -2.32
C SER A 108 -19.48 6.09 -3.27
N TYR A 109 -19.77 6.74 -4.40
CA TYR A 109 -18.79 7.13 -5.43
C TYR A 109 -18.04 5.96 -6.08
N LEU A 110 -18.64 4.76 -6.07
CA LEU A 110 -17.96 3.51 -6.43
C LEU A 110 -17.46 3.47 -7.88
N LYS A 111 -18.19 4.10 -8.80
CA LYS A 111 -17.89 4.11 -10.24
C LYS A 111 -17.02 5.30 -10.66
N ASP A 112 -16.82 6.25 -9.75
CA ASP A 112 -16.16 7.51 -10.05
C ASP A 112 -14.64 7.40 -9.96
N LYS A 113 -13.96 8.36 -10.56
CA LYS A 113 -12.50 8.52 -10.51
C LYS A 113 -12.15 9.96 -10.12
N GLY A 114 -10.88 10.21 -9.79
CA GLY A 114 -10.40 11.51 -9.35
C GLY A 114 -9.41 11.39 -8.20
N LEU A 115 -9.46 12.33 -7.27
CA LEU A 115 -8.60 12.31 -6.09
C LEU A 115 -9.35 11.79 -4.87
N TYR A 116 -8.62 11.15 -3.97
CA TYR A 116 -9.11 10.79 -2.66
C TYR A 116 -8.10 11.17 -1.58
N CYS A 117 -8.59 11.32 -0.36
CA CYS A 117 -7.74 11.55 0.79
C CYS A 117 -8.23 10.76 2.01
N TYR A 118 -7.32 10.33 2.88
CA TYR A 118 -7.72 9.84 4.21
C TYR A 118 -7.75 11.03 5.17
N TYR A 119 -8.86 11.19 5.87
CA TYR A 119 -9.09 12.25 6.84
C TYR A 119 -9.36 11.65 8.21
N SER A 120 -8.60 12.08 9.20
CA SER A 120 -8.74 11.63 10.59
C SER A 120 -8.21 12.70 11.54
N GLU A 121 -8.81 12.80 12.73
CA GLU A 121 -8.41 13.77 13.77
C GLU A 121 -8.41 15.22 13.27
N GLY A 122 -9.40 15.58 12.48
CA GLY A 122 -9.52 16.94 11.96
C GLY A 122 -8.58 17.27 10.80
N GLN A 123 -7.75 16.32 10.34
CA GLN A 123 -6.66 16.58 9.40
C GLN A 123 -6.64 15.59 8.22
N VAL A 124 -6.18 16.08 7.07
CA VAL A 124 -5.86 15.20 5.93
C VAL A 124 -4.53 14.50 6.22
N LYS A 125 -4.55 13.17 6.24
CA LYS A 125 -3.40 12.32 6.55
C LYS A 125 -2.73 11.75 5.30
N TYR A 126 -3.47 11.59 4.21
CA TYR A 126 -2.99 11.05 2.94
C TYR A 126 -3.75 11.68 1.76
N VAL A 127 -3.09 11.87 0.61
CA VAL A 127 -3.73 12.18 -0.67
C VAL A 127 -3.24 11.20 -1.74
N GLY A 128 -4.16 10.71 -2.57
CA GLY A 128 -3.81 9.90 -3.72
C GLY A 128 -4.81 10.03 -4.87
N ARG A 129 -4.45 9.44 -6.00
CA ARG A 129 -5.27 9.45 -7.21
C ARG A 129 -5.88 8.09 -7.59
N CYS A 130 -7.04 8.15 -8.21
CA CYS A 130 -7.71 7.04 -8.84
C CYS A 130 -8.08 7.39 -10.28
N LYS A 131 -7.64 6.58 -11.25
CA LYS A 131 -7.85 6.81 -12.69
C LYS A 131 -8.94 5.93 -13.30
N THR A 132 -9.40 4.93 -12.56
CA THR A 132 -10.36 3.91 -13.03
C THR A 132 -11.66 3.98 -12.24
N SER A 133 -11.65 3.52 -10.99
CA SER A 133 -12.81 3.59 -10.09
C SER A 133 -12.40 3.58 -8.62
N PHE A 134 -13.05 4.39 -7.78
CA PHE A 134 -12.79 4.36 -6.34
C PHE A 134 -13.14 3.00 -5.74
N LYS A 135 -14.11 2.24 -6.28
CA LYS A 135 -14.36 0.85 -5.84
C LYS A 135 -13.12 -0.02 -5.97
N SER A 136 -12.46 -0.03 -7.14
CA SER A 136 -11.27 -0.87 -7.33
C SER A 136 -10.11 -0.41 -6.45
N ARG A 137 -9.88 0.91 -6.36
CA ARG A 137 -8.74 1.44 -5.60
C ARG A 137 -8.93 1.34 -4.09
N ILE A 138 -10.11 1.71 -3.60
CA ILE A 138 -10.37 1.78 -2.16
C ILE A 138 -10.77 0.41 -1.66
N ASN A 139 -11.85 -0.19 -2.18
CA ASN A 139 -12.36 -1.46 -1.63
C ASN A 139 -11.48 -2.64 -2.07
N GLY A 140 -10.97 -2.61 -3.31
CA GLY A 140 -10.14 -3.69 -3.87
C GLY A 140 -8.70 -3.67 -3.40
N ASP A 141 -8.03 -2.51 -3.46
CA ASP A 141 -6.59 -2.44 -3.14
C ASP A 141 -6.31 -2.13 -1.66
N TYR A 142 -6.74 -0.98 -1.15
CA TYR A 142 -6.40 -0.57 0.22
C TYR A 142 -7.28 -1.20 1.28
N GLY A 143 -8.56 -1.41 0.98
CA GLY A 143 -9.58 -1.98 1.85
C GLY A 143 -9.50 -3.49 2.00
N SER A 144 -8.68 -4.17 1.20
CA SER A 144 -8.55 -5.62 1.22
C SER A 144 -7.14 -6.06 0.87
N ILE A 145 -6.31 -6.32 1.89
CA ILE A 145 -4.95 -6.83 1.70
C ILE A 145 -5.00 -8.30 1.26
N THR A 146 -4.42 -8.57 0.09
CA THR A 146 -4.22 -9.91 -0.43
C THR A 146 -2.85 -10.45 -0.04
N SER A 147 -2.69 -11.77 -0.05
CA SER A 147 -1.42 -12.44 0.26
C SER A 147 -0.26 -12.00 -0.65
N TYR A 148 -0.54 -11.66 -1.91
CA TYR A 148 0.47 -11.12 -2.82
C TYR A 148 0.94 -9.72 -2.43
N ASN A 149 0.07 -8.87 -1.87
CA ASN A 149 0.46 -7.52 -1.47
C ASN A 149 1.61 -7.52 -0.46
N CYS A 150 1.66 -8.54 0.41
CA CYS A 150 2.64 -8.68 1.49
C CYS A 150 4.04 -9.14 1.03
N LEU A 151 4.15 -9.77 -0.14
CA LEU A 151 5.41 -10.32 -0.64
C LEU A 151 6.44 -9.22 -0.97
N LEU A 152 7.70 -9.62 -1.13
CA LEU A 152 8.81 -8.73 -1.49
C LEU A 152 8.58 -8.00 -2.82
N ASP A 153 7.96 -8.67 -3.80
CA ASP A 153 7.53 -8.10 -5.08
C ASP A 153 6.06 -7.63 -5.08
N GLY A 154 5.47 -7.48 -3.90
CA GLY A 154 4.10 -7.02 -3.69
C GLY A 154 3.94 -5.50 -3.73
N GLN A 155 2.79 -5.02 -3.23
CA GLN A 155 2.43 -3.61 -3.22
C GLN A 155 2.52 -3.06 -1.78
N ALA A 156 3.72 -2.60 -1.41
CA ALA A 156 4.02 -2.15 -0.06
C ALA A 156 3.12 -0.99 0.42
N THR A 157 2.74 -0.07 -0.48
CA THR A 157 1.84 1.05 -0.15
C THR A 157 0.48 0.57 0.36
N ASN A 158 -0.06 -0.52 -0.21
CA ASN A 158 -1.35 -1.03 0.25
C ASN A 158 -1.24 -1.57 1.67
N CYS A 159 -0.23 -2.39 1.92
CA CYS A 159 0.04 -2.92 3.25
C CYS A 159 0.23 -1.80 4.27
N HIS A 160 0.99 -0.75 3.90
CA HIS A 160 1.26 0.40 4.75
C HIS A 160 -0.01 1.17 5.13
N LEU A 161 -0.80 1.60 4.15
CA LEU A 161 -2.01 2.38 4.42
C LEU A 161 -3.03 1.57 5.20
N ASN A 162 -3.21 0.30 4.85
CA ASN A 162 -4.14 -0.56 5.55
C ASN A 162 -3.70 -0.85 7.00
N SER A 163 -2.40 -1.07 7.24
CA SER A 163 -1.91 -1.30 8.61
C SER A 163 -2.08 -0.06 9.49
N ILE A 164 -1.86 1.14 8.93
CA ILE A 164 -2.17 2.39 9.62
C ILE A 164 -3.65 2.44 9.99
N ILE A 165 -4.56 2.28 9.01
CA ILE A 165 -6.02 2.29 9.24
C ILE A 165 -6.44 1.24 10.27
N ASN A 166 -5.80 0.06 10.25
CA ASN A 166 -6.05 -0.99 11.23
C ASN A 166 -5.69 -0.56 12.66
N SER A 167 -4.63 0.23 12.83
CA SER A 167 -4.14 0.71 14.12
C SER A 167 -4.76 2.03 14.60
N THR A 168 -5.34 2.82 13.69
CA THR A 168 -5.99 4.08 14.04
C THR A 168 -7.28 3.83 14.83
N ALA A 169 -7.33 4.38 16.04
CA ALA A 169 -8.47 4.31 16.95
C ALA A 169 -9.51 5.41 16.72
N SER A 170 -9.05 6.56 16.20
CA SER A 170 -9.91 7.69 15.84
C SER A 170 -10.76 7.37 14.60
N GLU A 171 -11.84 8.12 14.41
CA GLU A 171 -12.65 7.99 13.21
C GLU A 171 -11.84 8.35 11.95
N ILE A 172 -12.06 7.58 10.90
CA ILE A 172 -11.44 7.79 9.59
C ILE A 172 -12.54 7.96 8.55
N PHE A 173 -12.42 9.03 7.79
CA PHE A 173 -13.24 9.29 6.61
C PHE A 173 -12.37 9.22 5.36
N LEU A 174 -13.01 8.89 4.25
CA LEU A 174 -12.42 9.08 2.94
C LEU A 174 -12.97 10.39 2.35
N GLY A 175 -12.10 11.34 2.04
CA GLY A 175 -12.48 12.49 1.23
C GLY A 175 -12.46 12.12 -0.25
N ILE A 176 -13.51 12.45 -0.98
CA ILE A 176 -13.64 12.22 -2.43
C ILE A 176 -13.69 13.55 -3.16
N HIS A 177 -12.80 13.71 -4.14
CA HIS A 177 -12.88 14.76 -5.15
C HIS A 177 -13.08 14.10 -6.52
N GLU A 178 -14.34 14.08 -6.96
CA GLU A 178 -14.75 13.47 -8.21
C GLU A 178 -14.23 14.26 -9.41
N MET A 179 -13.67 13.54 -10.38
CA MET A 179 -13.12 14.07 -11.63
C MET A 179 -13.44 13.11 -12.79
N SER A 180 -14.65 12.53 -12.80
CA SER A 180 -15.06 11.51 -13.78
C SER A 180 -14.98 12.01 -15.23
N GLU A 181 -15.23 13.30 -15.45
CA GLU A 181 -15.13 13.98 -16.75
C GLU A 181 -13.69 14.35 -17.15
N LYS A 182 -12.70 14.15 -16.28
CA LYS A 182 -11.31 14.56 -16.53
C LYS A 182 -10.46 13.42 -17.08
N SER A 183 -9.43 13.80 -17.85
CA SER A 183 -8.41 12.86 -18.33
C SER A 183 -7.57 12.30 -17.17
N SER A 184 -6.88 11.19 -17.43
CA SER A 184 -5.95 10.62 -16.44
C SER A 184 -4.85 11.63 -16.08
N GLU A 185 -4.35 12.33 -17.09
CA GLU A 185 -3.26 13.31 -17.03
C GLU A 185 -3.64 14.50 -16.16
N GLU A 186 -4.87 15.03 -16.31
CA GLU A 186 -5.37 16.11 -15.43
C GLU A 186 -5.46 15.66 -13.96
N ILE A 187 -5.90 14.43 -13.70
CA ILE A 187 -5.96 13.88 -12.35
C ILE A 187 -4.54 13.74 -11.77
N GLU A 188 -3.58 13.23 -12.55
CA GLU A 188 -2.20 13.11 -12.10
C GLU A 188 -1.56 14.48 -11.83
N GLN A 189 -1.82 15.45 -12.70
CA GLN A 189 -1.30 16.80 -12.56
C GLN A 189 -1.84 17.48 -11.29
N LEU A 190 -3.13 17.32 -11.00
CA LEU A 190 -3.72 17.90 -9.80
C LEU A 190 -3.17 17.26 -8.51
N GLU A 191 -3.02 15.94 -8.48
CA GLU A 191 -2.38 15.24 -7.36
C GLU A 191 -0.95 15.74 -7.14
N ARG A 192 -0.16 15.84 -8.21
CA ARG A 192 1.22 16.34 -8.15
C ARG A 192 1.29 17.75 -7.60
N THR A 193 0.40 18.65 -8.04
CA THR A 193 0.31 20.03 -7.53
C THR A 193 0.00 20.06 -6.03
N ILE A 194 -0.91 19.21 -5.54
CA ILE A 194 -1.21 19.13 -4.11
C ILE A 194 0.00 18.62 -3.33
N LEU A 195 0.62 17.54 -3.80
CA LEU A 195 1.71 16.85 -3.12
C LEU A 195 3.04 17.63 -3.15
N SER A 196 3.25 18.52 -4.12
CA SER A 196 4.42 19.40 -4.16
C SER A 196 4.33 20.57 -3.18
N ASN A 197 3.11 20.97 -2.81
CA ASN A 197 2.85 22.12 -1.93
C ASN A 197 2.64 21.74 -0.47
N LYS A 198 2.17 20.52 -0.21
CA LYS A 198 1.82 20.08 1.14
C LYS A 198 2.28 18.65 1.39
N ARG A 199 2.89 18.44 2.54
CA ARG A 199 3.23 17.10 3.04
C ARG A 199 2.08 16.53 3.85
N PHE A 200 1.85 15.23 3.66
CA PHE A 200 0.87 14.46 4.40
C PHE A 200 1.57 13.30 5.09
N GLU A 201 1.20 13.07 6.33
CA GLU A 201 1.86 12.14 7.26
C GLU A 201 2.02 10.73 6.65
N TRP A 202 1.00 10.23 5.96
CA TRP A 202 0.95 8.87 5.42
C TRP A 202 1.45 8.78 3.96
N ASN A 203 1.80 9.89 3.31
CA ASN A 203 2.41 9.90 1.99
C ASN A 203 3.93 9.65 2.08
N ILE A 204 4.32 8.39 2.23
CA ILE A 204 5.73 8.00 2.45
C ILE A 204 6.67 8.14 1.24
N GLN A 205 6.14 8.20 0.01
CA GLN A 205 6.96 8.31 -1.21
C GLN A 205 7.76 9.62 -1.24
N LEU A 206 7.16 10.72 -0.77
CA LEU A 206 7.76 12.06 -0.75
C LEU A 206 8.78 12.25 0.39
N GLN A 207 8.71 11.41 1.43
CA GLN A 207 9.65 11.49 2.55
C GLN A 207 11.05 10.98 2.16
N LYS A 208 11.15 10.05 1.21
CA LYS A 208 12.44 9.52 0.71
C LYS A 208 13.21 10.52 -0.15
N GLU A 209 12.52 11.27 -1.00
CA GLU A 209 13.15 12.29 -1.85
C GLU A 209 13.78 13.43 -1.03
N SER A 210 13.17 13.80 0.10
CA SER A 210 13.74 14.81 1.01
C SER A 210 15.01 14.36 1.74
N LYS A 211 15.12 13.07 2.09
CA LYS A 211 16.35 12.52 2.71
C LYS A 211 17.48 12.37 1.69
N ALA A 212 17.17 12.00 0.46
CA ALA A 212 18.15 11.95 -0.62
C ALA A 212 18.65 13.37 -0.98
N ALA A 213 17.76 14.36 -1.08
CA ALA A 213 18.16 15.75 -1.32
C ALA A 213 19.04 16.31 -0.18
N ASN A 214 18.69 16.08 1.09
CA ASN A 214 19.50 16.55 2.22
C ASN A 214 20.86 15.84 2.38
N MET A 215 21.03 14.63 1.84
CA MET A 215 22.36 13.97 1.79
C MET A 215 23.26 14.52 0.68
N VAL A 216 22.68 15.05 -0.41
CA VAL A 216 23.45 15.64 -1.52
C VAL A 216 23.98 17.03 -1.17
N PHE A 217 23.31 17.78 -0.29
CA PHE A 217 23.77 19.10 0.17
C PHE A 217 24.79 19.06 1.34
N LEU A 218 25.17 17.86 1.80
CA LEU A 218 26.16 17.65 2.87
C LEU A 218 27.43 16.92 2.38
N GLN A 219 27.66 16.89 1.07
CA GLN A 219 28.91 16.46 0.43
C GLN A 219 29.54 17.63 -0.30
#